data_AF-A0A527RVL6-F1
#
_entry.id   AF-A0A527RVL6-F1
#
_cell.length_a   1.000
_cell.length_b   1.000
_cell.length_c   1.000
_cell.angle_alpha   90.00
_cell.angle_beta   90.00
_cell.angle_gamma   90.00
#
_symmetry.space_group_name_H-M   'P 1'
#
loop_
_entity.id
_entity.type
_entity.pdbx_description
1 polymer ?
#
loop_
_entity_poly.entity_id
_entity_poly.type
_entity_poly.pdbx_seq_one_letter_code
_entity_poly.pdbx_strand_id
1 'polypeptide(L)'
;MSRRPAARRRPVDATASATTHASAVTVRHYCQGIGDCHLLTFTKPDGSLFHMLIDCGIHVSITGGPALVADIVADLKKETGGRIDVLVVTHEHWDHVSGFLTAKDLFKDFAVGDVWMAWTENPADAEAVELDKFKGQALAALQGAGQKLDGMQGLNPYMASVRDGLQAVLGFQFGAAGERVRSARNAAAKLSAKPSPTYFEPGGTPQSIAELPNLRIYVLGPPRDKAALRLEEKASEMFPLASGGPFARALASGLKMNQADDATYIDELSPFERNIGTPLSAALNGDKGSDPAVDIGAFTSKHYSGSVSGAAPMEDRDQSWRRIDADWMAIAADLALQLDRGVNNTSLVLAFEFIDTGRVFLFPGDAQIGNWLSWKDLKFQVGAATVTTADLLARTVYLKVAHHGSQNATPEKQGLDLITSPDLSAFVPTNKLDALKVHWGEMPYGAILTALEAKTKGRVIRADDAWLANANGRPAFASPSGSILAVRSAPRDAARGAGGLWV
;
A
#
# COMPACT_ATOMS: atom_id res chain seq x y z
N MET A 1 77.52 -15.67 40.73
CA MET A 1 76.19 -16.23 40.38
C MET A 1 75.87 -15.86 38.94
N SER A 2 75.22 -16.73 38.16
CA SER A 2 74.63 -16.38 36.85
C SER A 2 73.36 -17.21 36.65
N ARG A 3 72.29 -16.61 36.08
CA ARG A 3 70.96 -17.23 36.02
C ARG A 3 70.70 -17.86 34.64
N ARG A 4 70.22 -19.10 34.61
CA ARG A 4 69.71 -19.76 33.40
C ARG A 4 68.36 -19.16 32.97
N PRO A 5 68.04 -19.08 31.66
CA PRO A 5 66.68 -18.76 31.20
C PRO A 5 65.68 -19.86 31.57
N ALA A 6 64.41 -19.48 31.77
CA ALA A 6 63.33 -20.42 32.08
C ALA A 6 62.69 -21.03 30.82
N ALA A 7 62.28 -22.29 30.89
CA ALA A 7 61.60 -22.98 29.80
C ALA A 7 60.15 -22.50 29.62
N ARG A 8 59.75 -22.21 28.38
CA ARG A 8 58.40 -21.74 28.03
C ARG A 8 57.41 -22.92 28.02
N ARG A 9 56.44 -22.93 28.93
CA ARG A 9 55.35 -23.94 28.92
C ARG A 9 54.51 -23.80 27.65
N ARG A 10 54.14 -24.94 27.05
CA ARG A 10 53.04 -25.02 26.07
C ARG A 10 51.70 -24.74 26.78
N PRO A 11 50.73 -24.07 26.13
CA PRO A 11 49.33 -24.16 26.53
C PRO A 11 48.83 -25.61 26.45
N VAL A 12 47.80 -25.93 27.23
CA VAL A 12 47.07 -27.19 27.13
C VAL A 12 45.86 -26.97 26.22
N ASP A 13 45.60 -27.88 25.28
CA ASP A 13 44.40 -27.81 24.44
C ASP A 13 43.14 -27.96 25.28
N ALA A 14 42.35 -26.89 25.37
CA ALA A 14 41.04 -26.91 26.00
C ALA A 14 39.99 -27.34 24.96
N THR A 15 39.61 -28.62 24.99
CA THR A 15 38.49 -29.14 24.19
C THR A 15 37.17 -28.53 24.67
N ALA A 16 36.72 -27.46 24.03
CA ALA A 16 35.44 -26.81 24.31
C ALA A 16 34.51 -26.94 23.10
N SER A 17 33.58 -27.90 23.16
CA SER A 17 32.51 -28.05 22.17
C SER A 17 31.43 -26.99 22.39
N ALA A 18 31.41 -25.97 21.54
CA ALA A 18 30.27 -25.07 21.38
C ALA A 18 30.19 -24.57 19.94
N THR A 19 29.56 -25.34 19.05
CA THR A 19 29.08 -24.81 17.77
C THR A 19 27.94 -23.82 18.06
N THR A 20 28.29 -22.54 18.18
CA THR A 20 27.32 -21.46 18.19
C THR A 20 26.59 -21.46 16.85
N HIS A 21 25.42 -22.10 16.81
CA HIS A 21 24.53 -22.02 15.65
C HIS A 21 24.14 -20.56 15.46
N ALA A 22 24.62 -19.94 14.38
CA ALA A 22 24.23 -18.58 14.00
C ALA A 22 22.70 -18.52 13.90
N SER A 23 22.09 -17.48 14.47
CA SER A 23 20.63 -17.39 14.62
C SER A 23 19.93 -17.33 13.26
N ALA A 24 19.44 -18.48 12.78
CA ALA A 24 18.71 -18.58 11.54
C ALA A 24 17.24 -18.17 11.74
N VAL A 25 16.80 -17.13 11.04
CA VAL A 25 15.38 -16.86 10.83
C VAL A 25 14.84 -17.77 9.73
N THR A 26 13.65 -18.32 9.92
CA THR A 26 12.88 -18.97 8.84
C THR A 26 11.84 -17.96 8.36
N VAL A 27 11.79 -17.68 7.05
CA VAL A 27 10.85 -16.72 6.45
C VAL A 27 9.90 -17.48 5.54
N ARG A 28 8.67 -17.70 6.02
CA ARG A 28 7.65 -18.43 5.28
C ARG A 28 6.79 -17.47 4.46
N HIS A 29 6.89 -17.53 3.14
CA HIS A 29 6.02 -16.76 2.25
C HIS A 29 4.87 -17.62 1.74
N TYR A 30 3.65 -17.12 1.87
CA TYR A 30 2.49 -17.73 1.21
C TYR A 30 2.36 -17.13 -0.19
N CYS A 31 2.05 -17.97 -1.19
CA CYS A 31 1.98 -17.57 -2.59
C CYS A 31 0.57 -17.76 -3.12
N GLN A 32 -0.33 -16.88 -2.69
CA GLN A 32 -1.75 -16.90 -3.05
C GLN A 32 -2.03 -16.47 -4.51
N GLY A 33 -1.26 -15.54 -5.06
CA GLY A 33 -1.36 -15.05 -6.44
C GLY A 33 -1.00 -13.57 -6.51
N ILE A 34 -1.92 -12.71 -6.05
CA ILE A 34 -1.67 -11.31 -5.72
C ILE A 34 -2.04 -11.11 -4.25
N GLY A 35 -1.20 -10.40 -3.51
CA GLY A 35 -1.35 -10.11 -2.08
C GLY A 35 -0.26 -10.73 -1.19
N ASP A 36 -0.08 -10.17 -0.02
CA ASP A 36 0.95 -10.54 0.96
C ASP A 36 0.40 -11.39 2.11
N CYS A 37 1.23 -12.35 2.54
CA CYS A 37 1.12 -13.05 3.82
C CYS A 37 2.47 -13.73 4.11
N HIS A 38 3.18 -13.30 5.15
CA HIS A 38 4.56 -13.74 5.41
C HIS A 38 4.79 -14.04 6.91
N LEU A 39 5.12 -15.29 7.26
CA LEU A 39 5.42 -15.70 8.64
C LEU A 39 6.94 -15.78 8.87
N LEU A 40 7.48 -14.82 9.62
CA LEU A 40 8.85 -14.85 10.13
C LEU A 40 8.88 -15.63 11.44
N THR A 41 9.79 -16.61 11.54
CA THR A 41 9.98 -17.42 12.75
C THR A 41 11.43 -17.34 13.21
N PHE A 42 11.62 -16.91 14.45
CA PHE A 42 12.91 -16.74 15.11
C PHE A 42 13.04 -17.71 16.29
N THR A 43 14.24 -18.20 16.59
CA THR A 43 14.50 -18.99 17.80
C THR A 43 14.90 -18.08 18.96
N LYS A 44 14.17 -18.18 20.08
CA LYS A 44 14.45 -17.49 21.35
C LYS A 44 15.65 -18.13 22.06
N PRO A 45 16.32 -17.45 23.02
CA PRO A 45 17.47 -18.00 23.75
C PRO A 45 17.19 -19.29 24.55
N ASP A 46 15.93 -19.59 24.86
CA ASP A 46 15.51 -20.84 25.52
C ASP A 46 15.20 -21.99 24.54
N GLY A 47 15.36 -21.77 23.23
CA GLY A 47 15.06 -22.72 22.17
C GLY A 47 13.58 -22.74 21.73
N SER A 48 12.69 -21.99 22.39
CA SER A 48 11.31 -21.82 21.93
C SER A 48 11.23 -20.86 20.74
N LEU A 49 10.10 -20.84 20.03
CA LEU A 49 9.93 -20.03 18.83
C LEU A 49 9.25 -18.68 19.12
N PHE A 50 9.63 -17.66 18.37
CA PHE A 50 8.91 -16.39 18.23
C PHE A 50 8.30 -16.34 16.83
N HIS A 51 7.00 -16.04 16.74
CA HIS A 51 6.29 -15.97 15.46
C HIS A 51 5.81 -14.54 15.18
N MET A 52 6.30 -13.97 14.08
CA MET A 52 5.83 -12.68 13.55
C MET A 52 5.14 -12.89 12.21
N LEU A 53 3.84 -12.62 12.14
CA LEU A 53 3.09 -12.59 10.88
C LEU A 53 3.14 -11.17 10.30
N ILE A 54 3.43 -11.02 9.01
CA ILE A 54 3.34 -9.77 8.26
C ILE A 54 2.27 -9.95 7.20
N ASP A 55 1.17 -9.22 7.36
CA ASP A 55 -0.05 -9.25 6.54
C ASP A 55 -0.72 -10.63 6.40
N CYS A 56 -1.96 -10.64 5.90
CA CYS A 56 -2.66 -11.85 5.44
C CYS A 56 -3.82 -11.45 4.53
N GLY A 57 -3.54 -11.26 3.24
CA GLY A 57 -4.54 -10.84 2.26
C GLY A 57 -4.41 -11.52 0.90
N ILE A 58 -5.43 -11.32 0.07
CA ILE A 58 -5.48 -11.75 -1.32
C ILE A 58 -6.35 -10.81 -2.15
N HIS A 59 -5.94 -10.51 -3.38
CA HIS A 59 -6.68 -9.62 -4.26
C HIS A 59 -8.04 -10.20 -4.68
N VAL A 60 -9.05 -9.33 -4.87
CA VAL A 60 -10.45 -9.73 -5.14
C VAL A 60 -10.62 -10.55 -6.42
N SER A 61 -9.70 -10.43 -7.37
CA SER A 61 -9.73 -11.15 -8.65
C SER A 61 -9.28 -12.61 -8.58
N ILE A 62 -8.60 -13.03 -7.51
CA ILE A 62 -8.02 -14.38 -7.45
C ILE A 62 -9.13 -15.41 -7.26
N THR A 63 -9.29 -16.26 -8.27
CA THR A 63 -10.34 -17.28 -8.31
C THR A 63 -10.18 -18.25 -7.14
N GLY A 64 -11.24 -18.40 -6.33
CA GLY A 64 -11.21 -19.22 -5.12
C GLY A 64 -10.51 -18.57 -3.91
N GLY A 65 -10.19 -17.28 -3.97
CA GLY A 65 -9.37 -16.58 -2.98
C GLY A 65 -9.73 -16.78 -1.50
N PRO A 66 -11.01 -16.72 -1.07
CA PRO A 66 -11.38 -17.00 0.31
C PRO A 66 -11.02 -18.42 0.79
N ALA A 67 -11.02 -19.41 -0.11
CA ALA A 67 -10.59 -20.76 0.20
C ALA A 67 -9.06 -20.86 0.28
N LEU A 68 -8.32 -20.18 -0.62
CA LEU A 68 -6.87 -20.07 -0.53
C LEU A 68 -6.42 -19.47 0.82
N VAL A 69 -7.10 -18.42 1.27
CA VAL A 69 -6.85 -17.80 2.58
C VAL A 69 -7.20 -18.76 3.73
N ALA A 70 -8.28 -19.53 3.63
CA ALA A 70 -8.59 -20.56 4.63
C ALA A 70 -7.51 -21.65 4.71
N ASP A 71 -6.98 -22.09 3.56
CA ASP A 71 -5.88 -23.06 3.49
C ASP A 71 -4.57 -22.46 4.07
N ILE A 72 -4.31 -21.17 3.84
CA ILE A 72 -3.18 -20.40 4.44
C ILE A 72 -3.32 -20.33 5.97
N VAL A 73 -4.48 -19.94 6.49
CA VAL A 73 -4.70 -19.79 7.94
C VAL A 73 -4.69 -21.14 8.66
N ALA A 74 -5.08 -22.22 7.99
CA ALA A 74 -4.92 -23.58 8.51
C ALA A 74 -3.44 -23.98 8.68
N ASP A 75 -2.58 -23.67 7.71
CA ASP A 75 -1.14 -23.90 7.86
C ASP A 75 -0.49 -22.97 8.90
N LEU A 76 -0.84 -21.68 8.92
CA LEU A 76 -0.41 -20.75 9.98
C LEU A 76 -0.72 -21.33 11.37
N LYS A 77 -1.93 -21.90 11.57
CA LYS A 77 -2.33 -22.51 12.86
C LYS A 77 -1.52 -23.77 13.18
N LYS A 78 -1.22 -24.60 12.18
CA LYS A 78 -0.39 -25.81 12.30
C LYS A 78 1.07 -25.49 12.68
N GLU A 79 1.64 -24.44 12.10
CA GLU A 79 3.07 -24.12 12.24
C GLU A 79 3.37 -23.25 13.46
N THR A 80 2.40 -22.44 13.90
CA THR A 80 2.50 -21.59 15.10
C THR A 80 1.85 -22.18 16.35
N GLY A 81 1.18 -23.32 16.22
CA GLY A 81 0.29 -23.87 17.26
C GLY A 81 -0.91 -22.96 17.60
N GLY A 82 -1.20 -21.95 16.77
CA GLY A 82 -2.19 -20.91 17.05
C GLY A 82 -1.65 -19.73 17.87
N ARG A 83 -0.32 -19.54 17.99
CA ARG A 83 0.27 -18.38 18.67
C ARG A 83 1.09 -17.51 17.73
N ILE A 84 0.65 -16.27 17.53
CA ILE A 84 1.42 -15.24 16.84
C ILE A 84 1.89 -14.25 17.93
N ASP A 85 3.20 -14.07 18.11
CA ASP A 85 3.70 -13.14 19.12
C ASP A 85 3.49 -11.67 18.67
N VAL A 86 3.67 -11.38 17.38
CA VAL A 86 3.36 -10.09 16.75
C VAL A 86 2.70 -10.27 15.38
N LEU A 87 1.58 -9.59 15.13
CA LEU A 87 1.00 -9.40 13.80
C LEU A 87 1.34 -7.99 13.29
N VAL A 88 2.12 -7.86 12.23
CA VAL A 88 2.32 -6.61 11.50
C VAL A 88 1.25 -6.48 10.42
N VAL A 89 0.59 -5.32 10.37
CA VAL A 89 -0.26 -4.91 9.23
C VAL A 89 0.41 -3.72 8.57
N THR A 90 0.78 -3.85 7.29
CA THR A 90 1.61 -2.82 6.64
C THR A 90 0.81 -1.58 6.24
N HIS A 91 -0.35 -1.74 5.60
CA HIS A 91 -1.22 -0.63 5.14
C HIS A 91 -2.66 -1.10 4.80
N GLU A 92 -3.56 -0.14 4.52
CA GLU A 92 -4.96 -0.40 4.15
C GLU A 92 -5.16 -0.82 2.68
N HIS A 93 -4.52 -1.90 2.22
CA HIS A 93 -4.84 -2.54 0.94
C HIS A 93 -5.50 -3.90 1.12
N TRP A 94 -6.52 -4.20 0.30
CA TRP A 94 -7.36 -5.38 0.46
C TRP A 94 -6.54 -6.68 0.44
N ASP A 95 -5.58 -6.76 -0.46
CA ASP A 95 -4.68 -7.89 -0.66
C ASP A 95 -3.55 -8.00 0.39
N HIS A 96 -3.53 -7.10 1.38
CA HIS A 96 -2.76 -7.23 2.63
C HIS A 96 -3.65 -7.59 3.83
N VAL A 97 -4.89 -7.08 3.90
CA VAL A 97 -5.76 -7.26 5.09
C VAL A 97 -6.93 -8.23 4.94
N SER A 98 -7.28 -8.69 3.73
CA SER A 98 -8.57 -9.37 3.48
C SER A 98 -8.81 -10.59 4.36
N GLY A 99 -7.77 -11.35 4.70
CA GLY A 99 -7.88 -12.59 5.44
C GLY A 99 -8.37 -12.41 6.87
N PHE A 100 -8.07 -11.27 7.50
CA PHE A 100 -8.59 -10.93 8.81
C PHE A 100 -10.12 -10.71 8.80
N LEU A 101 -10.73 -10.49 7.63
CA LEU A 101 -12.18 -10.44 7.44
C LEU A 101 -12.76 -11.73 6.84
N THR A 102 -12.16 -12.28 5.78
CA THR A 102 -12.69 -13.45 5.05
C THR A 102 -12.44 -14.78 5.77
N ALA A 103 -11.36 -14.90 6.53
CA ALA A 103 -11.04 -16.03 7.40
C ALA A 103 -11.11 -15.66 8.89
N LYS A 104 -11.86 -14.59 9.23
CA LYS A 104 -12.03 -14.08 10.60
C LYS A 104 -12.37 -15.16 11.63
N ASP A 105 -13.22 -16.12 11.26
CA ASP A 105 -13.62 -17.20 12.16
C ASP A 105 -12.51 -18.21 12.45
N LEU A 106 -11.55 -18.40 11.54
CA LEU A 106 -10.34 -19.19 11.77
C LEU A 106 -9.32 -18.43 12.64
N PHE A 107 -9.24 -17.10 12.47
CA PHE A 107 -8.39 -16.24 13.28
C PHE A 107 -8.84 -16.10 14.75
N LYS A 108 -10.11 -16.41 15.09
CA LYS A 108 -10.59 -16.46 16.48
C LYS A 108 -9.83 -17.44 17.36
N ASP A 109 -9.27 -18.49 16.77
CA ASP A 109 -8.53 -19.54 17.48
C ASP A 109 -7.05 -19.19 17.72
N PHE A 110 -6.61 -17.98 17.34
CA PHE A 110 -5.24 -17.53 17.52
C PHE A 110 -5.10 -16.61 18.75
N ALA A 111 -4.06 -16.84 19.55
CA ALA A 111 -3.55 -15.86 20.48
C ALA A 111 -2.55 -14.95 19.75
N VAL A 112 -2.90 -13.67 19.55
CA VAL A 112 -2.02 -12.65 18.95
C VAL A 112 -1.52 -11.71 20.04
N GLY A 113 -0.22 -11.74 20.34
CA GLY A 113 0.37 -11.01 21.47
C GLY A 113 0.29 -9.48 21.32
N ASP A 114 0.55 -8.98 20.12
CA ASP A 114 0.45 -7.56 19.77
C ASP A 114 0.15 -7.40 18.27
N VAL A 115 -0.41 -6.26 17.89
CA VAL A 115 -0.61 -5.87 16.48
C VAL A 115 0.15 -4.58 16.21
N TRP A 116 0.97 -4.57 15.16
CA TRP A 116 1.87 -3.49 14.78
C TRP A 116 1.36 -2.80 13.52
N MET A 117 1.25 -1.47 13.55
CA MET A 117 0.69 -0.66 12.47
C MET A 117 1.49 0.63 12.26
N ALA A 118 1.35 1.25 11.08
CA ALA A 118 1.87 2.58 10.82
C ALA A 118 1.17 3.65 11.68
N TRP A 119 1.85 4.78 11.92
CA TRP A 119 1.26 5.96 12.58
C TRP A 119 0.01 6.48 11.87
N THR A 120 -0.13 6.25 10.56
CA THR A 120 -1.32 6.62 9.75
C THR A 120 -2.60 5.91 10.22
N GLU A 121 -2.46 4.81 10.96
CA GLU A 121 -3.59 4.05 11.51
C GLU A 121 -3.93 4.44 12.96
N ASN A 122 -3.13 5.33 13.57
CA ASN A 122 -3.25 5.70 14.98
C ASN A 122 -4.40 6.70 15.20
N PRO A 123 -5.50 6.33 15.88
CA PRO A 123 -6.61 7.24 16.13
C PRO A 123 -6.29 8.36 17.13
N ALA A 124 -5.12 8.33 17.79
CA ALA A 124 -4.62 9.38 18.67
C ALA A 124 -3.60 10.31 17.99
N ASP A 125 -3.20 10.05 16.74
CA ASP A 125 -2.29 10.92 15.99
C ASP A 125 -3.08 11.98 15.20
N ALA A 126 -2.80 13.25 15.44
CA ALA A 126 -3.53 14.36 14.83
C ALA A 126 -3.38 14.43 13.30
N GLU A 127 -2.25 13.97 12.75
CA GLU A 127 -2.06 13.93 11.30
C GLU A 127 -2.77 12.75 10.66
N ALA A 128 -2.82 11.60 11.34
CA ALA A 128 -3.60 10.45 10.90
C ALA A 128 -5.11 10.79 10.87
N VAL A 129 -5.62 11.46 11.90
CA VAL A 129 -7.01 11.92 11.97
C VAL A 129 -7.34 12.93 10.85
N GLU A 130 -6.46 13.90 10.57
CA GLU A 130 -6.68 14.84 9.45
C GLU A 130 -6.54 14.17 8.07
N LEU A 131 -5.67 13.16 7.91
CA LEU A 131 -5.61 12.34 6.69
C LEU A 131 -6.90 11.53 6.49
N ASP A 132 -7.44 10.91 7.54
CA ASP A 132 -8.68 10.12 7.44
C ASP A 132 -9.90 11.00 7.18
N LYS A 133 -10.00 12.13 7.88
CA LYS A 133 -10.99 13.18 7.65
C LYS A 133 -10.93 13.72 6.21
N PHE A 134 -9.73 13.93 5.66
CA PHE A 134 -9.57 14.28 4.24
C PHE A 134 -10.06 13.15 3.32
N LYS A 135 -9.68 11.89 3.57
CA LYS A 135 -10.18 10.72 2.80
C LYS A 135 -11.72 10.70 2.79
N GLY A 136 -12.35 10.86 3.94
CA GLY A 136 -13.82 10.86 4.08
C GLY A 136 -14.51 12.06 3.41
N GLN A 137 -13.95 13.26 3.52
CA GLN A 137 -14.48 14.46 2.84
C GLN A 137 -14.36 14.36 1.31
N ALA A 138 -13.20 13.89 0.81
CA ALA A 138 -13.02 13.63 -0.61
C ALA A 138 -14.02 12.59 -1.12
N LEU A 139 -14.16 11.45 -0.41
CA LEU A 139 -15.13 10.42 -0.75
C LEU A 139 -16.58 10.93 -0.82
N ALA A 140 -17.03 11.69 0.18
CA ALA A 140 -18.37 12.25 0.18
C ALA A 140 -18.62 13.20 -1.01
N ALA A 141 -17.62 14.01 -1.38
CA ALA A 141 -17.70 14.88 -2.56
C ALA A 141 -17.72 14.07 -3.88
N LEU A 142 -16.92 13.02 -3.98
CA LEU A 142 -16.91 12.11 -5.13
C LEU A 142 -18.24 11.35 -5.30
N GLN A 143 -18.80 10.83 -4.20
CA GLN A 143 -20.12 10.18 -4.21
C GLN A 143 -21.23 11.14 -4.66
N GLY A 144 -21.23 12.37 -4.15
CA GLY A 144 -22.18 13.41 -4.58
C GLY A 144 -22.03 13.79 -6.05
N ALA A 145 -20.80 13.85 -6.57
CA ALA A 145 -20.53 14.10 -7.99
C ALA A 145 -21.02 12.96 -8.88
N GLY A 146 -20.76 11.70 -8.50
CA GLY A 146 -21.28 10.52 -9.19
C GLY A 146 -22.80 10.52 -9.26
N GLN A 147 -23.47 10.67 -8.11
CA GLN A 147 -24.94 10.75 -8.04
C GLN A 147 -25.53 11.90 -8.89
N LYS A 148 -24.85 13.05 -8.97
CA LYS A 148 -25.30 14.18 -9.79
C LYS A 148 -25.13 13.91 -11.28
N LEU A 149 -24.02 13.29 -11.70
CA LEU A 149 -23.76 12.87 -13.08
C LEU A 149 -24.71 11.75 -13.54
N ASP A 150 -25.02 10.79 -12.66
CA ASP A 150 -25.97 9.71 -12.93
C ASP A 150 -27.40 10.23 -13.15
N GLY A 151 -27.76 11.33 -12.49
CA GLY A 151 -29.04 12.02 -12.65
C GLY A 151 -29.12 12.98 -13.86
N MET A 152 -28.03 13.19 -14.62
CA MET A 152 -28.00 14.11 -15.76
C MET A 152 -28.32 13.43 -17.09
N GLN A 153 -29.23 14.04 -17.85
CA GLN A 153 -29.45 13.71 -19.27
C GLN A 153 -28.67 14.68 -20.16
N GLY A 154 -28.28 14.22 -21.36
CA GLY A 154 -27.56 15.05 -22.32
C GLY A 154 -26.09 15.34 -21.97
N LEU A 155 -25.45 14.50 -21.14
CA LEU A 155 -24.00 14.60 -20.89
C LEU A 155 -23.22 14.50 -22.21
N ASN A 156 -22.24 15.38 -22.40
CA ASN A 156 -21.29 15.28 -23.50
C ASN A 156 -20.40 14.01 -23.35
N PRO A 157 -19.78 13.48 -24.42
CA PRO A 157 -19.04 12.22 -24.37
C PRO A 157 -17.87 12.20 -23.36
N TYR A 158 -17.26 13.36 -23.10
CA TYR A 158 -16.21 13.51 -22.10
C TYR A 158 -16.78 13.34 -20.68
N MET A 159 -17.86 14.06 -20.33
CA MET A 159 -18.48 13.96 -19.01
C MET A 159 -19.19 12.61 -18.77
N ALA A 160 -19.66 11.93 -19.82
CA ALA A 160 -20.07 10.53 -19.73
C ALA A 160 -18.88 9.62 -19.36
N SER A 161 -17.71 9.83 -19.98
CA SER A 161 -16.49 9.07 -19.64
C SER A 161 -16.00 9.38 -18.22
N VAL A 162 -16.12 10.62 -17.74
CA VAL A 162 -15.82 11.02 -16.36
C VAL A 162 -16.76 10.31 -15.37
N ARG A 163 -18.07 10.29 -15.64
CA ARG A 163 -19.06 9.54 -14.84
C ARG A 163 -18.69 8.06 -14.74
N ASP A 164 -18.43 7.42 -15.88
CA ASP A 164 -18.19 5.96 -15.92
C ASP A 164 -16.87 5.59 -15.21
N GLY A 165 -15.82 6.40 -15.36
CA GLY A 165 -14.58 6.27 -14.60
C GLY A 165 -14.76 6.52 -13.09
N LEU A 166 -15.55 7.53 -12.71
CA LEU A 166 -15.86 7.83 -11.32
C LEU A 166 -16.69 6.72 -10.66
N GLN A 167 -17.67 6.15 -11.37
CA GLN A 167 -18.40 4.96 -10.93
C GLN A 167 -17.47 3.76 -10.70
N ALA A 168 -16.50 3.54 -11.59
CA ALA A 168 -15.53 2.45 -11.43
C ALA A 168 -14.65 2.63 -10.18
N VAL A 169 -14.08 3.82 -9.96
CA VAL A 169 -13.24 4.10 -8.78
C VAL A 169 -14.07 4.05 -7.48
N LEU A 170 -15.27 4.62 -7.47
CA LEU A 170 -16.16 4.54 -6.30
C LEU A 170 -16.60 3.10 -6.02
N GLY A 171 -16.97 2.33 -7.05
CA GLY A 171 -17.41 0.94 -6.90
C GLY A 171 -16.31 0.01 -6.40
N PHE A 172 -15.07 0.19 -6.88
CA PHE A 172 -13.94 -0.68 -6.56
C PHE A 172 -13.22 -0.29 -5.27
N GLN A 173 -12.93 1.00 -5.06
CA GLN A 173 -11.97 1.43 -4.05
C GLN A 173 -12.61 2.06 -2.80
N PHE A 174 -13.76 2.74 -2.93
CA PHE A 174 -14.29 3.57 -1.85
C PHE A 174 -15.77 3.39 -1.47
N GLY A 175 -16.50 2.48 -2.13
CA GLY A 175 -17.84 2.07 -1.73
C GLY A 175 -17.80 1.03 -0.61
N ALA A 176 -18.72 0.06 -0.64
CA ALA A 176 -18.73 -1.08 0.28
C ALA A 176 -17.42 -1.90 0.26
N ALA A 177 -16.59 -1.76 -0.78
CA ALA A 177 -15.24 -2.31 -0.85
C ALA A 177 -14.25 -1.56 0.08
N GLY A 178 -14.23 -0.23 0.07
CA GLY A 178 -13.39 0.57 0.98
C GLY A 178 -13.79 0.42 2.45
N GLU A 179 -15.10 0.34 2.73
CA GLU A 179 -15.59 -0.01 4.07
C GLU A 179 -15.17 -1.43 4.50
N ARG A 180 -15.10 -2.38 3.54
CA ARG A 180 -14.60 -3.74 3.79
C ARG A 180 -13.10 -3.76 4.06
N VAL A 181 -12.27 -2.98 3.36
CA VAL A 181 -10.84 -2.82 3.65
C VAL A 181 -10.64 -2.31 5.07
N ARG A 182 -11.28 -1.20 5.43
CA ARG A 182 -11.27 -0.66 6.81
C ARG A 182 -11.78 -1.67 7.82
N SER A 183 -12.83 -2.44 7.49
CA SER A 183 -13.37 -3.49 8.36
C SER A 183 -12.39 -4.65 8.56
N ALA A 184 -11.58 -4.97 7.55
CA ALA A 184 -10.56 -6.00 7.60
C ALA A 184 -9.34 -5.56 8.40
N ARG A 185 -8.82 -4.34 8.19
CA ARG A 185 -7.80 -3.73 9.05
C ARG A 185 -8.28 -3.64 10.52
N ASN A 186 -9.54 -3.24 10.73
CA ASN A 186 -10.14 -3.23 12.07
C ASN A 186 -10.35 -4.63 12.67
N ALA A 187 -10.51 -5.68 11.86
CA ALA A 187 -10.55 -7.05 12.35
C ALA A 187 -9.13 -7.49 12.79
N ALA A 188 -8.10 -7.16 12.01
CA ALA A 188 -6.70 -7.40 12.36
C ALA A 188 -6.30 -6.71 13.68
N ALA A 189 -6.59 -5.40 13.82
CA ALA A 189 -6.35 -4.63 15.04
C ALA A 189 -6.97 -5.26 16.29
N LYS A 190 -8.17 -5.85 16.15
CA LYS A 190 -8.94 -6.49 17.23
C LYS A 190 -8.44 -7.89 17.61
N LEU A 191 -7.42 -8.42 16.95
CA LEU A 191 -6.74 -9.64 17.39
C LEU A 191 -5.74 -9.37 18.52
N SER A 192 -5.27 -8.13 18.68
CA SER A 192 -4.25 -7.78 19.69
C SER A 192 -4.72 -8.11 21.11
N ALA A 193 -3.87 -8.79 21.88
CA ALA A 193 -4.06 -8.96 23.32
C ALA A 193 -3.81 -7.67 24.12
N LYS A 194 -3.23 -6.63 23.51
CA LYS A 194 -3.11 -5.29 24.10
C LYS A 194 -4.41 -4.48 23.92
N PRO A 195 -4.72 -3.50 24.81
CA PRO A 195 -5.89 -2.62 24.66
C PRO A 195 -5.96 -1.82 23.35
N SER A 196 -4.81 -1.63 22.68
CA SER A 196 -4.69 -1.11 21.32
C SER A 196 -3.53 -1.80 20.59
N PRO A 197 -3.48 -1.75 19.25
CA PRO A 197 -2.24 -1.94 18.50
C PRO A 197 -1.12 -1.01 18.98
N THR A 198 0.13 -1.38 18.68
CA THR A 198 1.30 -0.51 18.79
C THR A 198 1.55 0.17 17.44
N TYR A 199 1.61 1.50 17.43
CA TYR A 199 1.78 2.31 16.21
C TYR A 199 3.22 2.81 16.09
N PHE A 200 3.75 2.86 14.87
CA PHE A 200 5.15 3.20 14.59
C PHE A 200 5.32 4.31 13.55
N GLU A 201 6.36 5.13 13.75
CA GLU A 201 6.72 6.24 12.86
C GLU A 201 8.20 6.19 12.46
N PRO A 202 8.57 6.75 11.28
CA PRO A 202 9.90 6.60 10.71
C PRO A 202 10.97 7.37 11.49
N GLY A 203 12.16 6.80 11.62
CA GLY A 203 13.27 7.45 12.32
C GLY A 203 13.17 7.44 13.85
N GLY A 204 12.09 6.88 14.42
CA GLY A 204 11.96 6.66 15.86
C GLY A 204 13.03 5.70 16.42
N THR A 205 13.16 5.64 17.74
CA THR A 205 14.11 4.74 18.43
C THR A 205 13.99 3.30 17.92
N PRO A 206 15.09 2.63 17.53
CA PRO A 206 15.05 1.24 17.10
C PRO A 206 14.46 0.33 18.18
N GLN A 207 13.51 -0.51 17.78
CA GLN A 207 12.76 -1.38 18.67
C GLN A 207 13.57 -2.64 19.00
N SER A 208 13.32 -3.19 20.18
CA SER A 208 13.87 -4.46 20.65
C SER A 208 12.78 -5.31 21.29
N ILE A 209 12.83 -6.62 21.06
CA ILE A 209 11.91 -7.59 21.67
C ILE A 209 12.70 -8.33 22.76
N ALA A 210 12.20 -8.39 23.99
CA ALA A 210 12.97 -8.90 25.14
C ALA A 210 13.32 -10.38 24.98
N GLU A 211 12.43 -11.16 24.35
CA GLU A 211 12.60 -12.56 24.02
C GLU A 211 13.56 -12.81 22.84
N LEU A 212 13.91 -11.77 22.07
CA LEU A 212 14.82 -11.82 20.93
C LEU A 212 15.97 -10.80 21.10
N PRO A 213 16.86 -10.97 22.10
CA PRO A 213 17.90 -9.98 22.42
C PRO A 213 18.97 -9.78 21.33
N ASN A 214 19.00 -10.63 20.30
CA ASN A 214 19.85 -10.47 19.11
C ASN A 214 19.14 -9.68 17.97
N LEU A 215 17.88 -9.28 18.14
CA LEU A 215 17.09 -8.61 17.10
C LEU A 215 16.88 -7.14 17.44
N ARG A 216 17.24 -6.26 16.50
CA ARG A 216 16.88 -4.83 16.52
C ARG A 216 16.06 -4.50 15.29
N ILE A 217 14.98 -3.73 15.45
CA ILE A 217 14.04 -3.44 14.37
C ILE A 217 13.96 -1.94 14.14
N TYR A 218 14.23 -1.51 12.92
CA TYR A 218 14.22 -0.12 12.49
C TYR A 218 12.97 0.16 11.67
N VAL A 219 12.34 1.31 11.92
CA VAL A 219 11.16 1.77 11.19
C VAL A 219 11.59 2.85 10.20
N LEU A 220 11.50 2.57 8.91
CA LEU A 220 11.90 3.52 7.85
C LEU A 220 10.72 4.31 7.28
N GLY A 221 9.49 3.79 7.38
CA GLY A 221 8.29 4.37 6.79
C GLY A 221 7.02 3.96 7.55
N PRO A 222 5.90 4.66 7.31
CA PRO A 222 5.70 5.62 6.22
C PRO A 222 6.07 7.08 6.58
N PRO A 223 6.44 7.93 5.60
CA PRO A 223 6.86 9.30 5.84
C PRO A 223 5.79 10.18 6.48
N ARG A 224 6.21 11.05 7.41
CA ARG A 224 5.41 12.20 7.90
C ARG A 224 5.13 13.25 6.82
N ASP A 225 5.98 13.35 5.79
CA ASP A 225 5.77 14.28 4.69
C ASP A 225 4.61 13.87 3.78
N LYS A 226 3.60 14.74 3.71
CA LYS A 226 2.39 14.56 2.90
C LYS A 226 2.64 14.68 1.39
N ALA A 227 3.75 15.28 0.96
CA ALA A 227 4.20 15.24 -0.43
C ALA A 227 4.82 13.87 -0.75
N ALA A 228 5.73 13.37 0.08
CA ALA A 228 6.28 12.01 -0.03
C ALA A 228 5.19 10.92 -0.01
N LEU A 229 4.18 11.02 0.85
CA LEU A 229 3.04 10.08 0.85
C LEU A 229 2.31 10.03 -0.52
N ARG A 230 2.24 11.16 -1.25
CA ARG A 230 1.52 11.26 -2.53
C ARG A 230 2.41 11.08 -3.76
N LEU A 231 3.71 10.86 -3.58
CA LEU A 231 4.66 10.72 -4.67
C LEU A 231 4.70 9.26 -5.16
N GLU A 232 3.92 8.98 -6.20
CA GLU A 232 3.86 7.64 -6.80
C GLU A 232 4.81 7.46 -7.98
N GLU A 233 5.21 8.53 -8.68
CA GLU A 233 6.20 8.46 -9.77
C GLU A 233 7.17 9.64 -9.71
N LYS A 234 8.38 9.45 -10.24
CA LYS A 234 9.40 10.49 -10.36
C LYS A 234 10.01 10.55 -11.76
N ALA A 235 9.17 10.86 -12.74
CA ALA A 235 9.64 11.67 -13.86
C ALA A 235 10.21 12.99 -13.33
N SER A 236 11.20 13.56 -14.01
CA SER A 236 11.55 14.97 -13.82
C SER A 236 10.38 15.83 -14.25
N GLU A 237 9.96 16.75 -13.38
CA GLU A 237 8.81 17.68 -13.59
C GLU A 237 7.43 17.00 -13.56
N MET A 238 6.80 17.02 -12.37
CA MET A 238 5.35 17.16 -12.27
C MET A 238 5.06 18.47 -11.53
N PHE A 239 4.05 19.21 -12.00
CA PHE A 239 3.63 20.46 -11.37
C PHE A 239 3.14 20.20 -9.93
N PRO A 240 3.37 21.14 -8.99
CA PRO A 240 2.94 20.96 -7.62
C PRO A 240 1.41 20.98 -7.53
N LEU A 241 0.79 19.81 -7.47
CA LEU A 241 -0.63 19.68 -7.09
C LEU A 241 -0.81 20.33 -5.73
N ALA A 242 -1.59 21.41 -5.70
CA ALA A 242 -2.00 22.05 -4.45
C ALA A 242 -2.63 21.00 -3.53
N SER A 243 -2.21 20.97 -2.26
CA SER A 243 -2.57 19.95 -1.29
C SER A 243 -4.10 19.75 -1.22
N GLY A 244 -4.61 18.66 -1.81
CA GLY A 244 -5.98 18.50 -2.38
C GLY A 244 -7.25 18.90 -1.61
N GLY A 245 -7.15 19.47 -0.40
CA GLY A 245 -8.24 20.14 0.30
C GLY A 245 -9.01 21.17 -0.54
N PRO A 246 -8.38 22.03 -1.37
CA PRO A 246 -9.11 22.94 -2.26
C PRO A 246 -10.02 22.21 -3.25
N PHE A 247 -9.58 21.08 -3.82
CA PHE A 247 -10.39 20.30 -4.77
C PHE A 247 -11.60 19.65 -4.08
N ALA A 248 -11.38 18.98 -2.94
CA ALA A 248 -12.46 18.39 -2.15
C ALA A 248 -13.45 19.46 -1.65
N ARG A 249 -12.95 20.61 -1.20
CA ARG A 249 -13.77 21.73 -0.71
C ARG A 249 -14.56 22.40 -1.84
N ALA A 250 -13.95 22.68 -2.99
CA ALA A 250 -14.62 23.30 -4.13
C ALA A 250 -15.71 22.40 -4.71
N LEU A 251 -15.43 21.10 -4.89
CA LEU A 251 -16.44 20.13 -5.33
C LEU A 251 -17.60 20.03 -4.34
N ALA A 252 -17.32 19.97 -3.03
CA ALA A 252 -18.35 19.94 -1.99
C ALA A 252 -19.19 21.23 -1.91
N SER A 253 -18.58 22.41 -2.10
CA SER A 253 -19.29 23.70 -2.20
C SER A 253 -20.21 23.73 -3.42
N GLY A 254 -19.69 23.42 -4.61
CA GLY A 254 -20.46 23.40 -5.85
C GLY A 254 -21.63 22.42 -5.81
N LEU A 255 -21.44 21.24 -5.21
CA LEU A 255 -22.52 20.26 -5.00
C LEU A 255 -23.61 20.76 -4.06
N LYS A 256 -23.25 21.40 -2.93
CA LYS A 256 -24.22 21.99 -1.99
C LYS A 256 -25.02 23.11 -2.63
N MET A 257 -24.37 24.02 -3.35
CA MET A 257 -25.02 25.09 -4.11
C MET A 257 -26.02 24.53 -5.15
N ASN A 258 -25.73 23.36 -5.73
CA ASN A 258 -26.58 22.64 -6.67
C ASN A 258 -27.60 21.66 -6.02
N GLN A 259 -27.80 21.75 -4.70
CA GLN A 259 -28.75 20.94 -3.91
C GLN A 259 -29.64 21.78 -2.96
N ALA A 260 -29.21 22.97 -2.54
CA ALA A 260 -29.82 23.69 -1.43
C ALA A 260 -30.94 24.66 -1.84
N ASP A 261 -32.20 24.31 -1.54
CA ASP A 261 -33.30 25.30 -1.40
C ASP A 261 -33.14 26.16 -0.12
N ASP A 262 -32.21 25.81 0.77
CA ASP A 262 -31.85 26.59 1.95
C ASP A 262 -31.25 27.95 1.54
N ALA A 263 -32.06 29.01 1.67
CA ALA A 263 -31.70 30.38 1.35
C ALA A 263 -30.61 30.99 2.26
N THR A 264 -30.19 30.30 3.33
CA THR A 264 -29.14 30.77 4.25
C THR A 264 -27.74 30.26 3.89
N TYR A 265 -27.61 29.32 2.95
CA TYR A 265 -26.30 28.82 2.51
C TYR A 265 -25.52 29.87 1.71
N ILE A 266 -24.35 30.25 2.24
CA ILE A 266 -23.33 31.09 1.61
C ILE A 266 -22.17 30.18 1.20
N ASP A 267 -21.78 30.22 -0.08
CA ASP A 267 -20.54 29.61 -0.53
C ASP A 267 -19.41 30.65 -0.52
N GLU A 268 -18.48 30.51 0.43
CA GLU A 268 -17.27 31.34 0.56
C GLU A 268 -16.34 31.29 -0.67
N LEU A 269 -16.55 30.35 -1.59
CA LEU A 269 -15.79 30.19 -2.82
C LEU A 269 -16.48 30.76 -4.07
N SER A 270 -17.72 31.24 -3.95
CA SER A 270 -18.45 31.85 -5.08
C SER A 270 -17.91 33.26 -5.37
N PRO A 271 -17.60 33.62 -6.62
CA PRO A 271 -17.20 34.98 -7.00
C PRO A 271 -18.36 35.98 -6.97
N PHE A 272 -19.60 35.52 -6.78
CA PHE A 272 -20.81 36.35 -6.75
C PHE A 272 -21.73 35.95 -5.57
N GLU A 273 -22.46 36.91 -5.01
CA GLU A 273 -23.56 36.61 -4.08
C GLU A 273 -24.67 35.81 -4.78
N ARG A 274 -25.37 34.96 -4.02
CA ARG A 274 -26.41 34.04 -4.54
C ARG A 274 -27.62 34.75 -5.19
N ASN A 275 -27.83 36.02 -4.88
CA ASN A 275 -28.85 36.90 -5.46
C ASN A 275 -28.44 37.51 -6.83
N ILE A 276 -27.18 37.36 -7.26
CA ILE A 276 -26.66 37.93 -8.51
C ILE A 276 -26.82 36.91 -9.64
N GLY A 277 -27.80 37.18 -10.52
CA GLY A 277 -28.07 36.38 -11.72
C GLY A 277 -29.43 35.68 -11.66
N THR A 278 -29.65 34.77 -12.61
CA THR A 278 -30.87 33.96 -12.72
C THR A 278 -30.48 32.49 -12.69
N PRO A 279 -31.14 31.63 -11.88
CA PRO A 279 -30.88 30.19 -11.88
C PRO A 279 -31.06 29.62 -13.29
N LEU A 280 -30.11 28.80 -13.76
CA LEU A 280 -30.16 28.24 -15.12
C LEU A 280 -31.47 27.46 -15.36
N SER A 281 -31.95 26.71 -14.35
CA SER A 281 -33.23 26.02 -14.39
C SER A 281 -34.44 26.96 -14.56
N ALA A 282 -34.38 28.19 -14.03
CA ALA A 282 -35.44 29.19 -14.23
C ALA A 282 -35.38 29.76 -15.66
N ALA A 283 -34.19 30.16 -16.14
CA ALA A 283 -34.00 30.65 -17.50
C ALA A 283 -34.38 29.62 -18.57
N LEU A 284 -34.04 28.34 -18.37
CA LEU A 284 -34.46 27.22 -19.24
C LEU A 284 -35.99 27.01 -19.26
N ASN A 285 -36.68 27.33 -18.16
CA ASN A 285 -38.13 27.30 -18.07
C ASN A 285 -38.81 28.62 -18.53
N GLY A 286 -38.05 29.56 -19.09
CA GLY A 286 -38.58 30.81 -19.65
C GLY A 286 -38.71 31.97 -18.66
N ASP A 287 -38.04 31.92 -17.51
CA ASP A 287 -37.87 33.10 -16.65
C ASP A 287 -37.11 34.21 -17.43
N LYS A 288 -37.60 35.44 -17.30
CA LYS A 288 -37.02 36.63 -17.94
C LYS A 288 -35.89 37.23 -17.12
N GLY A 289 -35.79 36.91 -15.83
CA GLY A 289 -34.86 37.53 -14.90
C GLY A 289 -35.37 38.90 -14.41
N SER A 290 -34.51 39.61 -13.68
CA SER A 290 -34.85 40.87 -13.00
C SER A 290 -34.56 42.15 -13.82
N ASP A 291 -33.85 42.04 -14.95
CA ASP A 291 -33.53 43.18 -15.83
C ASP A 291 -34.61 43.35 -16.91
N PRO A 292 -35.38 44.46 -16.92
CA PRO A 292 -36.41 44.69 -17.94
C PRO A 292 -35.86 44.94 -19.34
N ALA A 293 -34.54 45.13 -19.52
CA ALA A 293 -33.90 45.30 -20.81
C ALA A 293 -33.45 43.97 -21.46
N VAL A 294 -33.38 42.86 -20.71
CA VAL A 294 -32.83 41.57 -21.17
C VAL A 294 -33.73 40.40 -20.77
N ASP A 295 -34.37 39.77 -21.74
CA ASP A 295 -35.10 38.52 -21.54
C ASP A 295 -34.11 37.34 -21.48
N ILE A 296 -33.68 36.97 -20.27
CA ILE A 296 -32.59 35.99 -20.11
C ILE A 296 -33.00 34.58 -20.55
N GLY A 297 -34.27 34.20 -20.41
CA GLY A 297 -34.81 32.92 -20.86
C GLY A 297 -34.83 32.83 -22.39
N ALA A 298 -35.30 33.89 -23.08
CA ALA A 298 -35.24 33.96 -24.54
C ALA A 298 -33.79 33.96 -25.05
N PHE A 299 -32.87 34.65 -24.38
CA PHE A 299 -31.44 34.62 -24.72
C PHE A 299 -30.82 33.22 -24.53
N THR A 300 -31.06 32.59 -23.39
CA THR A 300 -30.56 31.25 -23.05
C THR A 300 -31.07 30.22 -24.05
N SER A 301 -32.37 30.21 -24.31
CA SER A 301 -32.98 29.33 -25.32
C SER A 301 -32.39 29.58 -26.71
N LYS A 302 -32.35 30.83 -27.18
CA LYS A 302 -31.86 31.15 -28.53
C LYS A 302 -30.40 30.75 -28.78
N HIS A 303 -29.54 30.79 -27.76
CA HIS A 303 -28.09 30.64 -27.95
C HIS A 303 -27.48 29.36 -27.35
N TYR A 304 -28.14 28.71 -26.37
CA TYR A 304 -27.54 27.66 -25.53
C TYR A 304 -28.42 26.44 -25.24
N SER A 305 -29.73 26.41 -25.55
CA SER A 305 -30.57 25.24 -25.24
C SER A 305 -31.81 25.01 -26.13
N GLY A 306 -32.19 26.00 -26.94
CA GLY A 306 -33.23 25.88 -27.96
C GLY A 306 -32.66 25.47 -29.31
N SER A 307 -33.52 25.09 -30.25
CA SER A 307 -33.06 24.46 -31.50
C SER A 307 -32.44 25.45 -32.50
N VAL A 308 -31.41 25.00 -33.24
CA VAL A 308 -30.74 25.80 -34.28
C VAL A 308 -31.69 26.09 -35.45
N SER A 309 -32.04 27.36 -35.63
CA SER A 309 -32.85 27.82 -36.76
C SER A 309 -32.06 27.76 -38.07
N GLY A 310 -32.36 26.77 -38.93
CA GLY A 310 -31.70 26.59 -40.23
C GLY A 310 -30.45 25.70 -40.20
N ALA A 311 -30.35 24.79 -39.22
CA ALA A 311 -29.23 23.87 -39.03
C ALA A 311 -28.76 23.18 -40.33
N ALA A 312 -27.44 23.12 -40.54
CA ALA A 312 -26.86 22.37 -41.66
C ALA A 312 -27.10 20.85 -41.54
N PRO A 313 -27.00 20.06 -42.62
CA PRO A 313 -27.29 18.61 -42.59
C PRO A 313 -26.43 17.75 -41.66
N MET A 314 -25.32 18.30 -41.14
CA MET A 314 -24.42 17.66 -40.16
C MET A 314 -24.32 18.44 -38.84
N GLU A 315 -25.12 19.51 -38.67
CA GLU A 315 -25.13 20.32 -37.45
C GLU A 315 -26.16 19.74 -36.47
N ASP A 316 -25.78 19.66 -35.19
CA ASP A 316 -26.75 19.27 -34.15
C ASP A 316 -27.87 20.31 -34.06
N ARG A 317 -29.10 19.83 -34.01
CA ARG A 317 -30.28 20.68 -33.89
C ARG A 317 -30.51 21.15 -32.47
N ASP A 318 -29.93 20.49 -31.47
CA ASP A 318 -29.86 20.99 -30.10
C ASP A 318 -28.62 21.88 -29.92
N GLN A 319 -28.76 22.99 -29.18
CA GLN A 319 -27.65 23.86 -28.79
C GLN A 319 -27.12 23.57 -27.39
N SER A 320 -27.69 22.59 -26.68
CA SER A 320 -27.33 22.23 -25.30
C SER A 320 -25.84 21.91 -25.10
N TRP A 321 -25.15 21.42 -26.15
CA TRP A 321 -23.70 21.18 -26.18
C TRP A 321 -22.83 22.43 -25.96
N ARG A 322 -23.41 23.64 -26.09
CA ARG A 322 -22.72 24.91 -25.81
C ARG A 322 -22.68 25.27 -24.33
N ARG A 323 -23.30 24.45 -23.48
CA ARG A 323 -23.34 24.65 -22.02
C ARG A 323 -22.31 23.76 -21.34
N ILE A 324 -21.90 24.19 -20.14
CA ILE A 324 -20.91 23.53 -19.30
C ILE A 324 -21.52 23.08 -17.96
N ASP A 325 -22.78 22.67 -17.98
CA ASP A 325 -23.61 22.28 -16.82
C ASP A 325 -22.93 21.24 -15.90
N ALA A 326 -22.11 20.37 -16.50
CA ALA A 326 -21.44 19.25 -15.83
C ALA A 326 -19.92 19.41 -15.73
N ASP A 327 -19.29 20.20 -16.60
CA ASP A 327 -17.83 20.22 -16.81
C ASP A 327 -17.04 20.68 -15.57
N TRP A 328 -17.65 21.48 -14.69
CA TRP A 328 -17.05 21.82 -13.39
C TRP A 328 -16.87 20.59 -12.47
N MET A 329 -17.63 19.51 -12.69
CA MET A 329 -17.47 18.23 -11.99
C MET A 329 -16.35 17.36 -12.58
N ALA A 330 -15.69 17.75 -13.68
CA ALA A 330 -14.48 17.07 -14.17
C ALA A 330 -13.37 17.00 -13.10
N ILE A 331 -13.35 17.99 -12.20
CA ILE A 331 -12.50 18.06 -11.00
C ILE A 331 -12.64 16.85 -10.07
N ALA A 332 -13.74 16.09 -10.17
CA ALA A 332 -13.94 14.83 -9.46
C ALA A 332 -13.02 13.71 -9.98
N ALA A 333 -12.62 13.72 -11.26
CA ALA A 333 -11.63 12.78 -11.77
C ALA A 333 -10.26 13.02 -11.15
N ASP A 334 -9.80 14.28 -11.09
CA ASP A 334 -8.56 14.66 -10.42
C ASP A 334 -8.58 14.35 -8.93
N LEU A 335 -9.72 14.54 -8.26
CA LEU A 335 -9.89 14.23 -6.84
C LEU A 335 -9.93 12.71 -6.59
N ALA A 336 -10.55 11.92 -7.47
CA ALA A 336 -10.57 10.47 -7.39
C ALA A 336 -9.16 9.88 -7.54
N LEU A 337 -8.40 10.36 -8.54
CA LEU A 337 -7.00 10.00 -8.73
C LEU A 337 -6.13 10.44 -7.54
N GLN A 338 -6.39 11.59 -6.92
CA GLN A 338 -5.69 12.03 -5.70
C GLN A 338 -6.03 11.25 -4.43
N LEU A 339 -7.20 10.60 -4.38
CA LEU A 339 -7.65 9.82 -3.22
C LEU A 339 -7.15 8.37 -3.27
N ASP A 340 -7.01 7.82 -4.49
CA ASP A 340 -6.40 6.52 -4.75
C ASP A 340 -4.88 6.52 -4.48
N ARG A 341 -4.21 7.59 -4.91
CA ARG A 341 -2.75 7.74 -4.80
C ARG A 341 -2.24 7.74 -3.36
N GLY A 342 -1.21 6.94 -3.11
CA GLY A 342 -0.34 7.04 -1.94
C GLY A 342 -0.69 6.14 -0.77
N VAL A 343 -1.72 5.29 -0.85
CA VAL A 343 -2.01 4.28 0.21
C VAL A 343 -0.85 3.28 0.33
N ASN A 344 -0.25 2.88 -0.79
CA ASN A 344 1.02 2.15 -0.85
C ASN A 344 2.15 2.83 -0.04
N ASN A 345 2.27 4.16 -0.14
CA ASN A 345 3.25 4.94 0.62
C ASN A 345 2.92 5.03 2.13
N THR A 346 1.73 4.63 2.60
CA THR A 346 1.45 4.46 4.04
C THR A 346 1.95 3.12 4.61
N SER A 347 2.65 2.30 3.81
CA SER A 347 3.29 1.06 4.27
C SER A 347 4.24 1.29 5.45
N LEU A 348 3.99 0.57 6.54
CA LEU A 348 4.95 0.33 7.62
C LEU A 348 6.15 -0.46 7.09
N VAL A 349 7.33 0.17 7.07
CA VAL A 349 8.58 -0.42 6.56
C VAL A 349 9.46 -0.85 7.73
N LEU A 350 9.80 -2.14 7.78
CA LEU A 350 10.62 -2.73 8.84
C LEU A 350 11.95 -3.26 8.28
N ALA A 351 13.05 -2.84 8.91
CA ALA A 351 14.38 -3.42 8.70
C ALA A 351 14.84 -4.15 9.96
N PHE A 352 15.07 -5.45 9.85
CA PHE A 352 15.40 -6.36 10.95
C PHE A 352 16.92 -6.63 10.96
N GLU A 353 17.62 -6.09 11.95
CA GLU A 353 19.06 -6.27 12.17
C GLU A 353 19.32 -7.40 13.16
N PHE A 354 20.14 -8.37 12.74
CA PHE A 354 20.73 -9.39 13.60
C PHE A 354 22.03 -8.83 14.18
N ILE A 355 22.04 -8.52 15.48
CA ILE A 355 23.07 -7.71 16.14
C ILE A 355 24.45 -8.38 16.12
N ASP A 356 24.49 -9.71 16.27
CA ASP A 356 25.69 -10.55 16.23
C ASP A 356 26.45 -10.54 14.90
N THR A 357 25.73 -10.42 13.79
CA THR A 357 26.27 -10.49 12.42
C THR A 357 26.21 -9.15 11.68
N GLY A 358 25.46 -8.18 12.19
CA GLY A 358 25.15 -6.93 11.52
C GLY A 358 24.31 -7.09 10.24
N ARG A 359 23.80 -8.29 9.92
CA ARG A 359 23.01 -8.56 8.72
C ARG A 359 21.60 -7.97 8.87
N VAL A 360 21.05 -7.43 7.78
CA VAL A 360 19.70 -6.83 7.76
C VAL A 360 18.75 -7.61 6.84
N PHE A 361 17.51 -7.80 7.26
CA PHE A 361 16.40 -8.28 6.43
C PHE A 361 15.41 -7.11 6.25
N LEU A 362 15.03 -6.79 5.01
CA LEU A 362 14.17 -5.64 4.70
C LEU A 362 12.78 -6.08 4.21
N PHE A 363 11.76 -5.62 4.92
CA PHE A 363 10.34 -5.80 4.58
C PHE A 363 9.69 -4.43 4.38
N PRO A 364 9.62 -3.94 3.13
CA PRO A 364 9.15 -2.59 2.80
C PRO A 364 7.63 -2.44 2.68
N GLY A 365 6.85 -3.49 2.97
CA GLY A 365 5.44 -3.55 2.57
C GLY A 365 5.35 -3.24 1.08
N ASP A 366 4.48 -2.29 0.73
CA ASP A 366 4.32 -1.77 -0.63
C ASP A 366 4.77 -0.31 -0.77
N ALA A 367 5.84 0.06 -0.04
CA ALA A 367 6.51 1.33 -0.22
C ALA A 367 6.86 1.61 -1.70
N GLN A 368 6.24 2.64 -2.26
CA GLN A 368 6.59 3.22 -3.56
C GLN A 368 7.69 4.28 -3.42
N ILE A 369 8.09 4.86 -4.55
CA ILE A 369 9.14 5.88 -4.68
C ILE A 369 9.06 7.00 -3.63
N GLY A 370 7.87 7.48 -3.26
CA GLY A 370 7.69 8.51 -2.23
C GLY A 370 8.15 8.09 -0.84
N ASN A 371 7.75 6.89 -0.40
CA ASN A 371 8.20 6.28 0.85
C ASN A 371 9.71 6.01 0.78
N TRP A 372 10.23 5.33 -0.25
CA TRP A 372 11.69 5.08 -0.41
C TRP A 372 12.56 6.34 -0.37
N LEU A 373 12.20 7.40 -1.10
CA LEU A 373 12.97 8.65 -1.15
C LEU A 373 12.97 9.41 0.19
N SER A 374 12.02 9.12 1.09
CA SER A 374 11.99 9.72 2.43
C SER A 374 13.03 9.13 3.39
N TRP A 375 13.43 7.86 3.19
CA TRP A 375 14.31 7.16 4.13
C TRP A 375 15.74 7.71 4.13
N LYS A 376 16.18 8.35 3.03
CA LYS A 376 17.57 8.74 2.76
C LYS A 376 18.26 9.52 3.90
N ASP A 377 17.50 10.33 4.65
CA ASP A 377 18.00 11.23 5.68
C ASP A 377 17.84 10.66 7.11
N LEU A 378 17.19 9.50 7.28
CA LEU A 378 16.91 8.92 8.60
C LEU A 378 18.18 8.45 9.32
N LYS A 379 18.23 8.73 10.63
CA LYS A 379 19.38 8.51 11.51
C LYS A 379 18.90 8.00 12.85
N PHE A 380 19.32 6.79 13.20
CA PHE A 380 18.90 6.05 14.38
C PHE A 380 20.03 6.03 15.41
N GLN A 381 19.73 6.37 16.66
CA GLN A 381 20.73 6.29 17.74
C GLN A 381 20.75 4.90 18.36
N VAL A 382 21.93 4.30 18.43
CA VAL A 382 22.18 2.94 18.92
C VAL A 382 23.34 3.00 19.92
N GLY A 383 23.02 3.28 21.17
CA GLY A 383 24.02 3.57 22.21
C GLY A 383 24.78 4.86 21.88
N ALA A 384 26.08 4.75 21.62
CA ALA A 384 26.93 5.87 21.20
C ALA A 384 27.13 5.98 19.67
N ALA A 385 26.54 5.07 18.88
CA ALA A 385 26.63 5.07 17.43
C ALA A 385 25.36 5.62 16.78
N THR A 386 25.51 6.31 15.65
CA THR A 386 24.41 6.62 14.73
C THR A 386 24.43 5.62 13.58
N VAL A 387 23.29 4.97 13.32
CA VAL A 387 23.06 4.10 12.16
C VAL A 387 22.17 4.86 11.17
N THR A 388 22.56 4.93 9.90
CA THR A 388 21.76 5.57 8.84
C THR A 388 20.99 4.53 8.02
N THR A 389 20.00 4.98 7.24
CA THR A 389 19.37 4.14 6.20
C THR A 389 20.38 3.56 5.22
N ALA A 390 21.42 4.30 4.85
CA ALA A 390 22.46 3.80 3.94
C ALA A 390 23.23 2.63 4.58
N ASP A 391 23.52 2.70 5.88
CA ASP A 391 24.16 1.60 6.62
C ASP A 391 23.25 0.37 6.74
N LEU A 392 21.93 0.56 6.83
CA LEU A 392 20.96 -0.53 6.85
C LEU A 392 20.86 -1.20 5.48
N LEU A 393 20.67 -0.40 4.41
CA LEU A 393 20.57 -0.91 3.04
C LEU A 393 21.84 -1.65 2.60
N ALA A 394 23.04 -1.10 2.88
CA ALA A 394 24.32 -1.73 2.55
C ALA A 394 24.47 -3.12 3.19
N ARG A 395 23.86 -3.33 4.36
CA ARG A 395 23.89 -4.58 5.13
C ARG A 395 22.67 -5.48 4.87
N THR A 396 21.73 -5.08 4.02
CA THR A 396 20.57 -5.89 3.64
C THR A 396 21.04 -7.14 2.89
N VAL A 397 20.74 -8.31 3.45
CA VAL A 397 21.01 -9.63 2.86
C VAL A 397 19.74 -10.34 2.38
N TYR A 398 18.56 -9.81 2.73
CA TYR A 398 17.27 -10.34 2.31
C TYR A 398 16.28 -9.21 2.04
N LEU A 399 15.53 -9.30 0.94
CA LEU A 399 14.56 -8.29 0.53
C LEU A 399 13.23 -8.93 0.13
N LYS A 400 12.13 -8.60 0.82
CA LYS A 400 10.80 -8.65 0.19
C LYS A 400 10.72 -7.49 -0.79
N VAL A 401 10.51 -7.77 -2.08
CA VAL A 401 10.43 -6.71 -3.10
C VAL A 401 9.13 -5.92 -2.90
N ALA A 402 9.24 -4.60 -2.82
CA ALA A 402 8.11 -3.72 -2.53
C ALA A 402 7.05 -3.73 -3.65
N HIS A 403 5.79 -3.47 -3.30
CA HIS A 403 4.68 -3.17 -4.20
C HIS A 403 4.63 -4.11 -5.39
N HIS A 404 4.58 -5.41 -5.08
CA HIS A 404 4.47 -6.51 -6.02
C HIS A 404 5.50 -6.50 -7.19
N GLY A 405 6.62 -5.79 -7.03
CA GLY A 405 7.63 -5.60 -8.09
C GLY A 405 7.23 -4.57 -9.15
N SER A 406 6.34 -3.64 -8.83
CA SER A 406 5.91 -2.51 -9.67
C SER A 406 7.09 -1.62 -10.10
N GLN A 407 6.98 -1.03 -11.29
CA GLN A 407 7.95 -0.06 -11.85
C GLN A 407 8.26 1.10 -10.89
N ASN A 408 7.29 1.49 -10.05
CA ASN A 408 7.39 2.61 -9.14
C ASN A 408 7.73 2.23 -7.69
N ALA A 409 7.99 0.95 -7.44
CA ALA A 409 8.22 0.41 -6.10
C ALA A 409 9.64 0.69 -5.61
N THR A 410 10.58 -0.13 -6.06
CA THR A 410 11.97 -0.15 -5.56
C THR A 410 12.86 0.65 -6.51
N PRO A 411 13.33 1.87 -6.14
CA PRO A 411 14.22 2.64 -6.99
C PRO A 411 15.60 1.99 -7.14
N GLU A 412 16.24 2.25 -8.27
CA GLU A 412 17.64 1.89 -8.53
C GLU A 412 18.58 2.66 -7.57
N LYS A 413 18.82 3.95 -7.84
CA LYS A 413 19.86 4.76 -7.21
C LYS A 413 19.69 5.06 -5.71
N GLN A 414 18.45 5.02 -5.20
CA GLN A 414 18.15 5.22 -3.76
C GLN A 414 17.52 3.97 -3.12
N GLY A 415 17.64 2.82 -3.79
CA GLY A 415 17.18 1.53 -3.27
C GLY A 415 18.21 0.44 -3.59
N LEU A 416 18.06 -0.23 -4.74
CA LEU A 416 18.89 -1.37 -5.12
C LEU A 416 20.40 -1.06 -5.21
N ASP A 417 20.82 0.16 -5.50
CA ASP A 417 22.24 0.55 -5.53
C ASP A 417 22.85 0.78 -4.15
N LEU A 418 22.01 1.10 -3.15
CA LEU A 418 22.44 1.19 -1.76
C LEU A 418 22.52 -0.20 -1.10
N ILE A 419 21.90 -1.22 -1.68
CA ILE A 419 22.01 -2.61 -1.24
C ILE A 419 23.24 -3.26 -1.89
N THR A 420 24.35 -3.27 -1.15
CA THR A 420 25.68 -3.66 -1.65
C THR A 420 26.16 -5.04 -1.19
N SER A 421 25.41 -5.74 -0.32
CA SER A 421 25.85 -7.02 0.23
C SER A 421 25.94 -8.14 -0.82
N PRO A 422 27.08 -8.86 -0.93
CA PRO A 422 27.23 -9.98 -1.86
C PRO A 422 26.38 -11.22 -1.49
N ASP A 423 25.78 -11.20 -0.29
CA ASP A 423 24.92 -12.26 0.24
C ASP A 423 23.43 -12.09 -0.11
N LEU A 424 23.05 -10.99 -0.78
CA LEU A 424 21.66 -10.64 -1.05
C LEU A 424 20.88 -11.78 -1.74
N SER A 425 19.67 -12.03 -1.25
CA SER A 425 18.58 -12.70 -1.96
C SER A 425 17.30 -11.87 -1.90
N ALA A 426 16.36 -12.13 -2.81
CA ALA A 426 15.11 -11.37 -2.90
C ALA A 426 13.89 -12.28 -3.20
N PHE A 427 12.73 -11.91 -2.66
CA PHE A 427 11.45 -12.56 -2.93
C PHE A 427 10.45 -11.58 -3.58
N VAL A 428 9.81 -12.02 -4.66
CA VAL A 428 8.81 -11.25 -5.42
C VAL A 428 7.40 -11.83 -5.16
N PRO A 429 6.53 -11.12 -4.43
CA PRO A 429 5.24 -11.63 -3.93
C PRO A 429 4.11 -11.55 -4.97
N THR A 430 4.35 -11.99 -6.21
CA THR A 430 3.45 -11.67 -7.33
C THR A 430 3.38 -12.78 -8.37
N ASN A 431 2.17 -13.06 -8.85
CA ASN A 431 1.92 -13.84 -10.06
C ASN A 431 1.70 -12.93 -11.27
N LYS A 432 2.60 -13.00 -12.26
CA LYS A 432 2.56 -12.16 -13.47
C LYS A 432 1.30 -12.40 -14.31
N LEU A 433 0.79 -13.62 -14.35
CA LEU A 433 -0.42 -13.95 -15.10
C LEU A 433 -1.69 -13.45 -14.40
N ASP A 434 -1.71 -13.39 -13.07
CA ASP A 434 -2.82 -12.78 -12.33
C ASP A 434 -2.77 -11.25 -12.40
N ALA A 435 -1.58 -10.64 -12.26
CA ALA A 435 -1.38 -9.19 -12.41
C ALA A 435 -1.84 -8.68 -13.79
N LEU A 436 -1.57 -9.44 -14.86
CA LEU A 436 -2.05 -9.13 -16.21
C LEU A 436 -3.58 -9.17 -16.33
N LYS A 437 -4.29 -10.04 -15.58
CA LYS A 437 -5.77 -10.11 -15.57
C LYS A 437 -6.42 -8.90 -14.90
N VAL A 438 -5.72 -8.21 -14.01
CA VAL A 438 -6.18 -6.98 -13.34
C VAL A 438 -5.57 -5.71 -13.96
N HIS A 439 -4.97 -5.83 -15.14
CA HIS A 439 -4.37 -4.73 -15.90
C HIS A 439 -3.26 -3.97 -15.16
N TRP A 440 -2.55 -4.61 -14.22
CA TRP A 440 -1.40 -4.06 -13.48
C TRP A 440 -0.12 -3.92 -14.35
N GLY A 441 -0.28 -3.76 -15.67
CA GLY A 441 0.81 -3.55 -16.62
C GLY A 441 1.85 -4.66 -16.62
N GLU A 442 3.13 -4.28 -16.70
CA GLU A 442 4.23 -5.22 -16.52
C GLU A 442 4.61 -5.34 -15.04
N MET A 443 3.87 -6.17 -14.30
CA MET A 443 4.15 -6.48 -12.90
C MET A 443 4.32 -7.99 -12.68
N PRO A 444 5.42 -8.45 -12.05
CA PRO A 444 6.63 -7.70 -11.71
C PRO A 444 7.38 -7.19 -12.96
N TYR A 445 7.99 -6.01 -12.81
CA TYR A 445 8.61 -5.24 -13.88
C TYR A 445 9.97 -5.80 -14.32
N GLY A 446 10.16 -6.00 -15.63
CA GLY A 446 11.31 -6.72 -16.19
C GLY A 446 12.67 -6.11 -15.86
N ALA A 447 12.76 -4.77 -15.76
CA ALA A 447 14.00 -4.10 -15.38
C ALA A 447 14.35 -4.34 -13.89
N ILE A 448 13.36 -4.37 -12.99
CA ILE A 448 13.57 -4.69 -11.58
C ILE A 448 13.99 -6.15 -11.43
N LEU A 449 13.35 -7.09 -12.13
CA LEU A 449 13.77 -8.50 -12.16
C LEU A 449 15.23 -8.64 -12.64
N THR A 450 15.59 -7.98 -13.74
CA THR A 450 16.96 -8.02 -14.30
C THR A 450 17.99 -7.46 -13.31
N ALA A 451 17.69 -6.34 -12.66
CA ALA A 451 18.56 -5.73 -11.64
C ALA A 451 18.71 -6.62 -10.39
N LEU A 452 17.63 -7.28 -9.96
CA LEU A 452 17.64 -8.23 -8.86
C LEU A 452 18.42 -9.50 -9.20
N GLU A 453 18.23 -10.11 -10.38
CA GLU A 453 18.98 -11.28 -10.83
C GLU A 453 20.49 -11.00 -10.85
N ALA A 454 20.90 -9.84 -11.36
CA ALA A 454 22.30 -9.40 -11.36
C ALA A 454 22.86 -9.21 -9.94
N LYS A 455 22.18 -8.44 -9.08
CA LYS A 455 22.65 -8.11 -7.71
C LYS A 455 22.64 -9.33 -6.78
N THR A 456 21.63 -10.20 -6.89
CA THR A 456 21.51 -11.42 -6.09
C THR A 456 22.32 -12.60 -6.63
N LYS A 457 22.93 -12.48 -7.82
CA LYS A 457 23.57 -13.58 -8.56
C LYS A 457 22.61 -14.76 -8.80
N GLY A 458 21.37 -14.45 -9.17
CA GLY A 458 20.30 -15.43 -9.42
C GLY A 458 19.57 -15.95 -8.18
N ARG A 459 19.80 -15.39 -6.97
CA ARG A 459 19.02 -15.70 -5.76
C ARG A 459 17.76 -14.84 -5.67
N VAL A 460 16.96 -14.86 -6.73
CA VAL A 460 15.59 -14.35 -6.75
C VAL A 460 14.64 -15.55 -6.67
N ILE A 461 13.57 -15.43 -5.89
CA ILE A 461 12.45 -16.37 -5.86
C ILE A 461 11.17 -15.59 -6.16
N ARG A 462 10.27 -16.13 -6.98
CA ARG A 462 8.99 -15.51 -7.30
C ARG A 462 7.83 -16.35 -6.82
N ALA A 463 6.72 -15.71 -6.44
CA ALA A 463 5.49 -16.40 -6.04
C ALA A 463 4.84 -17.24 -7.16
N ASP A 464 5.21 -17.03 -8.42
CA ASP A 464 4.75 -17.75 -9.60
C ASP A 464 5.81 -18.62 -10.28
N ASP A 465 6.95 -18.85 -9.63
CA ASP A 465 7.97 -19.77 -10.13
C ASP A 465 7.38 -21.18 -10.33
N ALA A 466 7.56 -21.78 -11.52
CA ALA A 466 6.95 -23.08 -11.85
C ALA A 466 7.40 -24.24 -10.94
N TRP A 467 8.56 -24.13 -10.29
CA TRP A 467 9.00 -25.12 -9.29
C TRP A 467 8.13 -25.09 -8.02
N LEU A 468 7.46 -23.97 -7.73
CA LEU A 468 6.46 -23.86 -6.66
C LEU A 468 5.08 -24.45 -6.95
N ALA A 469 4.94 -25.25 -8.00
CA ALA A 469 3.84 -26.22 -8.14
C ALA A 469 4.25 -27.69 -7.85
N ASN A 470 5.53 -27.97 -7.57
CA ASN A 470 6.07 -29.34 -7.55
C ASN A 470 6.49 -29.82 -6.16
N ALA A 471 6.12 -31.05 -5.79
CA ALA A 471 6.60 -31.70 -4.57
C ALA A 471 8.12 -31.95 -4.66
N ASN A 472 8.90 -31.34 -3.74
CA ASN A 472 10.37 -31.30 -3.78
C ASN A 472 10.95 -30.55 -5.00
N GLY A 473 10.21 -29.58 -5.53
CA GLY A 473 10.77 -28.61 -6.50
C GLY A 473 12.03 -27.92 -5.96
N ARG A 474 12.85 -27.37 -6.86
CA ARG A 474 14.10 -26.67 -6.51
C ARG A 474 14.24 -25.33 -7.24
N PRO A 475 14.92 -24.34 -6.64
CA PRO A 475 15.14 -23.03 -7.25
C PRO A 475 16.06 -23.15 -8.47
N ALA A 476 16.04 -22.10 -9.31
CA ALA A 476 16.98 -21.99 -10.42
C ALA A 476 18.45 -21.87 -9.96
N PHE A 477 18.71 -21.37 -8.75
CA PHE A 477 20.06 -21.34 -8.18
C PHE A 477 20.50 -22.74 -7.68
N ALA A 478 21.69 -23.18 -8.12
CA ALA A 478 22.15 -24.56 -7.93
C ALA A 478 22.36 -24.99 -6.47
N SER A 479 22.61 -24.05 -5.55
CA SER A 479 22.83 -24.33 -4.13
C SER A 479 22.45 -23.12 -3.26
N PRO A 480 21.88 -23.33 -2.06
CA PRO A 480 21.74 -22.29 -1.04
C PRO A 480 23.07 -21.55 -0.82
N SER A 481 23.03 -20.22 -0.83
CA SER A 481 24.20 -19.36 -0.62
C SER A 481 23.78 -17.94 -0.19
N GLY A 482 24.73 -17.16 0.33
CA GLY A 482 24.49 -15.81 0.82
C GLY A 482 23.70 -15.80 2.14
N SER A 483 22.50 -15.22 2.11
CA SER A 483 21.51 -15.34 3.18
C SER A 483 20.74 -16.66 3.18
N ILE A 484 20.62 -17.34 2.03
CA ILE A 484 19.82 -18.56 1.91
C ILE A 484 20.62 -19.75 2.45
N LEU A 485 20.20 -20.30 3.58
CA LEU A 485 20.78 -21.52 4.17
C LEU A 485 20.10 -22.80 3.66
N ALA A 486 18.80 -22.73 3.40
CA ALA A 486 17.97 -23.78 2.81
C ALA A 486 16.72 -23.14 2.17
N VAL A 487 16.00 -23.90 1.34
CA VAL A 487 14.62 -23.59 0.91
C VAL A 487 13.84 -24.90 0.89
N ARG A 488 12.55 -24.84 1.21
CA ARG A 488 11.61 -25.98 1.25
C ARG A 488 10.29 -25.58 0.59
N SER A 489 9.61 -26.57 0.02
CA SER A 489 8.38 -26.37 -0.75
C SER A 489 7.26 -27.29 -0.28
N ALA A 490 6.10 -26.72 0.02
CA ALA A 490 4.84 -27.45 -0.01
C ALA A 490 4.01 -26.97 -1.22
N PRO A 491 3.70 -27.83 -2.20
CA PRO A 491 2.76 -27.46 -3.26
C PRO A 491 1.36 -27.23 -2.66
N ARG A 492 0.58 -26.36 -3.28
CA ARG A 492 -0.82 -26.12 -2.96
C ARG A 492 -1.65 -27.38 -3.24
N ASP A 493 -2.82 -27.51 -2.60
CA ASP A 493 -3.82 -28.49 -3.03
C ASP A 493 -4.13 -28.31 -4.52
N ALA A 494 -4.04 -29.39 -5.30
CA ALA A 494 -4.29 -29.36 -6.74
C ALA A 494 -5.73 -28.90 -7.09
N ALA A 495 -6.70 -29.08 -6.18
CA ALA A 495 -8.06 -28.54 -6.31
C ALA A 495 -8.12 -26.99 -6.22
N ARG A 496 -6.98 -26.34 -5.95
CA ARG A 496 -6.81 -24.88 -5.83
C ARG A 496 -5.84 -24.31 -6.89
N GLY A 497 -5.49 -25.10 -7.89
CA GLY A 497 -4.57 -24.71 -8.97
C GLY A 497 -3.09 -24.71 -8.56
N ALA A 498 -2.23 -24.20 -9.46
CA ALA A 498 -0.79 -24.14 -9.25
C ALA A 498 -0.38 -23.08 -8.22
N GLY A 499 0.82 -23.25 -7.67
CA GLY A 499 1.37 -22.46 -6.56
C GLY A 499 1.57 -23.30 -5.31
N GLY A 500 1.93 -22.67 -4.19
CA GLY A 500 2.27 -23.39 -2.97
C GLY A 500 2.60 -22.49 -1.79
N LEU A 501 3.43 -23.00 -0.90
CA LEU A 501 3.73 -22.45 0.42
C LEU A 501 5.23 -22.61 0.72
N TRP A 502 5.92 -21.50 1.00
CA TRP A 502 7.37 -21.31 0.77
C TRP A 502 8.10 -21.11 2.10
N VAL A 503 9.21 -21.83 2.36
CA VAL A 503 9.85 -21.96 3.70
C VAL A 503 11.38 -22.01 3.62
#